data_AF-X0T279-F1
#
_entry.id   AF-X0T279-F1
#
_cell.length_a   1.000
_cell.length_b   1.000
_cell.length_c   1.000
_cell.angle_alpha   90.00
_cell.angle_beta   90.00
_cell.angle_gamma   90.00
#
_symmetry.space_group_name_H-M   'P 1'
#
loop_
_entity.id
_entity.type
_entity.pdbx_description
1 polymer ?
#
loop_
_entity_poly.entity_id
_entity_poly.type
_entity_poly.pdbx_seq_one_letter_code
_entity_poly.pdbx_strand_id
1 'polypeptide(L)'
;MLKLLPTDDKDFVKIKEECKDEVRDMFLEAVQQEKDWAAYLFKDGSMIGLNEQLLVEYVEWIAHKRMNTVGIESPFTGGSNPLPWTEKWISGSEVQVAPQEVSVSSYTIGAVEMDATQDDFKNFEL
;
A
#
# COMPACT_ATOMS: atom_id res chain seq x y z
N MET A 1 7.92 15.21 -0.88
CA MET A 1 7.86 16.66 -0.59
C MET A 1 8.79 17.04 0.57
N LEU A 2 8.65 16.49 1.79
CA LEU A 2 9.55 16.80 2.93
C LEU A 2 11.05 16.56 2.68
N LYS A 3 11.41 15.58 1.83
CA LYS A 3 12.80 15.31 1.44
C LYS A 3 13.43 16.39 0.54
N LEU A 4 12.63 17.25 -0.08
CA LEU A 4 13.08 18.25 -1.07
C LEU A 4 13.32 19.63 -0.43
N LEU A 5 12.66 19.92 0.69
CA LEU A 5 12.78 21.21 1.40
C LEU A 5 14.22 21.60 1.78
N PRO A 6 15.10 20.67 2.22
CA PRO A 6 16.50 21.01 2.53
C PRO A 6 17.33 21.40 1.30
N THR A 7 16.84 21.11 0.09
CA THR A 7 17.48 21.47 -1.17
C THR A 7 17.09 22.88 -1.62
N ASP A 8 15.94 23.39 -1.18
CA ASP A 8 15.42 24.70 -1.56
C ASP A 8 16.07 25.85 -0.76
N ASP A 9 16.31 25.67 0.54
CA ASP A 9 16.97 26.68 1.39
C ASP A 9 17.87 26.04 2.46
N LYS A 10 19.00 26.68 2.74
CA LYS A 10 19.94 26.29 3.81
C LYS A 10 19.32 26.47 5.20
N ASP A 11 18.38 27.41 5.37
CA ASP A 11 17.69 27.61 6.63
C ASP A 11 16.82 26.39 7.01
N PHE A 12 16.24 25.69 6.03
CA PHE A 12 15.48 24.45 6.29
C PHE A 12 16.37 23.31 6.81
N VAL A 13 17.65 23.29 6.49
CA VAL A 13 18.59 22.31 7.05
C VAL A 13 18.77 22.54 8.55
N LYS A 14 18.86 23.80 8.97
CA LYS A 14 19.01 24.17 10.38
C LYS A 14 17.73 23.87 11.17
N ILE A 15 16.58 24.28 10.64
CA ILE A 15 15.27 24.02 11.26
C ILE A 15 15.02 22.50 11.41
N LYS A 16 15.43 21.70 10.42
CA LYS A 16 15.29 20.25 10.48
C LYS A 16 16.01 19.64 11.69
N GLU A 17 17.22 20.09 12.00
CA GLU A 17 17.96 19.59 13.16
C GLU A 17 17.38 20.12 14.47
N GLU A 18 16.96 21.39 14.51
CA GLU A 18 16.33 21.99 15.70
C GLU A 18 14.99 21.33 16.06
N CYS A 19 14.15 21.02 15.07
CA CYS A 19 12.84 20.41 15.29
C CYS A 19 12.87 18.87 15.32
N LYS A 20 14.04 18.24 15.20
CA LYS A 20 14.14 16.77 15.09
C LYS A 20 13.54 16.06 16.30
N ASP A 21 13.84 16.55 17.50
CA ASP A 21 13.35 15.99 18.75
C ASP A 21 11.85 16.23 18.92
N GLU A 22 11.36 17.43 18.58
CA GLU A 22 9.93 17.74 18.59
C GLU A 22 9.13 16.82 17.67
N VAL A 23 9.65 16.59 16.45
CA VAL A 23 8.99 15.67 15.50
C VAL A 23 9.02 14.23 16.03
N ARG A 24 10.12 13.80 16.65
CA ARG A 24 10.21 12.48 17.30
C ARG A 24 9.12 12.34 18.36
N ASP A 25 8.99 13.32 19.25
CA ASP A 25 8.01 13.28 20.34
C ASP A 25 6.58 13.26 19.81
N MET A 26 6.27 14.07 18.78
CA MET A 26 4.96 14.02 18.10
C MET A 26 4.64 12.64 17.54
N PHE A 27 5.61 11.94 16.94
CA PHE A 27 5.40 10.56 16.46
C PHE A 27 5.13 9.60 17.61
N LEU A 28 5.81 9.74 18.74
CA LEU A 28 5.61 8.88 19.92
C LEU A 28 4.23 9.11 20.55
N GLU A 29 3.81 10.36 20.68
CA GLU A 29 2.48 10.72 21.17
C GLU A 29 1.38 10.17 20.26
N ALA A 30 1.53 10.34 18.94
CA ALA A 30 0.58 9.79 17.97
C ALA A 30 0.48 8.26 18.08
N VAL A 31 1.61 7.55 18.19
CA VAL A 31 1.61 6.09 18.37
C VAL A 31 0.92 5.69 19.67
N GLN A 32 1.13 6.43 20.76
CA GLN A 32 0.46 6.13 22.03
C GLN A 32 -1.06 6.32 21.92
N GLN A 33 -1.50 7.41 21.29
CA GLN A 33 -2.92 7.65 21.06
C GLN A 33 -3.58 6.54 20.23
N GLU A 34 -2.89 6.06 19.19
CA GLU A 34 -3.39 4.95 18.36
C GLU A 34 -3.46 3.62 19.14
N LYS A 35 -2.57 3.39 20.10
CA LYS A 35 -2.64 2.23 21.01
C LYS A 35 -3.83 2.33 21.96
N ASP A 36 -4.05 3.50 22.55
CA ASP A 36 -5.21 3.74 23.41
C ASP A 36 -6.52 3.61 22.63
N TRP A 37 -6.51 4.06 21.36
CA TRP A 37 -7.62 3.88 20.44
C TRP A 37 -7.87 2.41 20.09
N ALA A 38 -6.80 1.62 19.88
CA ALA A 38 -6.90 0.18 19.68
C ALA A 38 -7.57 -0.52 20.88
N ALA A 39 -7.11 -0.21 22.10
CA ALA A 39 -7.71 -0.74 23.32
C ALA A 39 -9.20 -0.36 23.44
N TYR A 40 -9.54 0.88 23.10
CA TYR A 40 -10.93 1.34 23.08
C TYR A 40 -11.78 0.61 22.03
N LEU A 41 -11.23 0.33 20.85
CA LEU A 41 -11.93 -0.32 19.75
C LEU A 41 -12.29 -1.77 20.05
N PHE A 42 -11.43 -2.49 20.78
CA PHE A 42 -11.63 -3.91 21.12
C PHE A 42 -12.21 -4.16 22.52
N LYS A 43 -12.56 -3.11 23.26
CA LYS A 43 -13.11 -3.21 24.63
C LYS A 43 -14.33 -4.13 24.74
N ASP A 44 -15.17 -4.17 23.71
CA ASP A 44 -16.45 -4.90 23.69
C ASP A 44 -16.36 -6.25 22.94
N GLY A 45 -15.17 -6.63 22.46
CA GLY A 45 -14.91 -7.93 21.85
C GLY A 45 -14.02 -7.87 20.61
N SER A 46 -13.05 -8.78 20.54
CA SER A 46 -12.17 -8.97 19.38
C SER A 46 -12.91 -9.68 18.23
N MET A 47 -12.59 -9.30 16.99
CA MET A 47 -13.15 -9.94 15.80
C MET A 47 -12.20 -11.02 15.27
N ILE A 48 -12.75 -12.02 14.55
CA ILE A 48 -11.92 -13.03 13.88
C ILE A 48 -11.06 -12.32 12.83
N GLY A 49 -9.74 -12.40 12.99
CA GLY A 49 -8.76 -11.82 12.08
C GLY A 49 -8.24 -10.43 12.46
N LEU A 50 -8.77 -9.80 13.52
CA LEU A 50 -8.26 -8.53 14.04
C LEU A 50 -8.42 -8.50 15.56
N ASN A 51 -7.30 -8.41 16.27
CA ASN A 51 -7.27 -8.24 17.71
C ASN A 51 -6.43 -7.01 18.08
N GLU A 52 -6.53 -6.57 19.33
CA GLU A 52 -5.82 -5.41 19.85
C GLU A 52 -4.30 -5.52 19.65
N GLN A 53 -3.70 -6.66 20.01
CA GLN A 53 -2.26 -6.88 19.90
C GLN A 53 -1.76 -6.73 18.45
N LEU A 54 -2.47 -7.31 17.50
CA LEU A 54 -2.16 -7.27 16.08
C LEU A 54 -2.32 -5.86 15.50
N LEU A 55 -3.30 -5.09 15.99
CA LEU A 55 -3.47 -3.68 15.60
C LEU A 55 -2.34 -2.82 16.19
N VAL A 56 -1.96 -3.04 17.43
CA VAL A 56 -0.82 -2.37 18.08
C VAL A 56 0.49 -2.65 17.33
N GLU A 57 0.76 -3.92 16.99
CA GLU A 57 1.92 -4.30 16.18
C GLU A 57 1.90 -3.61 14.80
N TYR A 58 0.72 -3.49 14.18
CA TYR A 58 0.59 -2.78 12.91
C TYR A 58 0.88 -1.29 13.02
N VAL A 59 0.39 -0.64 14.08
CA VAL A 59 0.67 0.77 14.39
C VAL A 59 2.17 1.00 14.60
N GLU A 60 2.84 0.13 15.33
CA GLU A 60 4.29 0.21 15.54
C GLU A 60 5.06 0.02 14.22
N TRP A 61 4.64 -0.94 13.39
CA TRP A 61 5.25 -1.20 12.09
C TRP A 61 5.10 -0.01 11.12
N ILE A 62 3.88 0.55 11.00
CA ILE A 62 3.64 1.71 10.11
C ILE A 62 4.40 2.94 10.63
N ALA A 63 4.45 3.16 11.95
CA ALA A 63 5.21 4.25 12.56
C ALA A 63 6.70 4.12 12.25
N HIS A 64 7.29 2.94 12.41
CA HIS A 64 8.68 2.68 12.05
C HIS A 64 8.97 3.01 10.58
N LYS A 65 8.11 2.56 9.66
CA LYS A 65 8.24 2.84 8.22
C LYS A 65 8.15 4.34 7.91
N ARG A 66 7.25 5.08 8.56
CA ARG A 66 7.07 6.53 8.36
C ARG A 66 8.23 7.33 8.96
N MET A 67 8.67 7.01 10.16
CA MET A 67 9.82 7.66 10.81
C MET A 67 11.11 7.48 9.98
N ASN A 68 11.37 6.27 9.48
CA ASN A 68 12.50 6.02 8.57
C ASN A 68 12.41 6.82 7.27
N THR A 69 11.20 7.04 6.75
CA THR A 69 11.01 7.84 5.52
C THR A 69 11.37 9.32 5.75
N VAL A 70 11.14 9.84 6.96
CA VAL A 70 11.47 11.22 7.36
C VAL A 70 12.92 11.34 7.86
N GLY A 71 13.58 10.22 8.17
CA GLY A 71 14.97 10.17 8.63
C GLY A 71 15.12 10.35 10.14
N ILE A 72 14.09 9.97 10.91
CA ILE A 72 14.09 9.98 12.37
C ILE A 72 14.28 8.55 12.86
N GLU A 73 15.15 8.36 13.85
CA GLU A 73 15.39 7.06 14.46
C GLU A 73 14.12 6.59 15.19
N SER A 74 13.65 5.40 14.82
CA SER A 74 12.45 4.81 15.41
C SER A 74 12.82 3.82 16.51
N PRO A 75 12.18 3.88 17.70
CA PRO A 75 12.39 2.89 18.75
C PRO A 75 11.62 1.58 18.52
N PHE A 76 10.78 1.51 17.49
CA PHE A 76 9.93 0.36 17.20
C PHE A 76 10.66 -0.66 16.33
N THR A 77 10.30 -1.94 16.45
CA THR A 77 10.88 -3.01 15.66
C THR A 77 10.47 -2.89 14.19
N GLY A 78 11.45 -2.67 13.32
CA GLY A 78 11.29 -2.86 11.89
C GLY A 78 11.16 -4.34 11.55
N GLY A 79 10.32 -4.68 10.57
CA GLY A 79 10.06 -6.07 10.21
C GLY A 79 9.01 -6.25 9.11
N SER A 80 8.44 -7.45 9.06
CA SER A 80 7.35 -7.81 8.14
C SER A 80 6.03 -7.16 8.55
N ASN A 81 5.19 -6.85 7.56
CA ASN A 81 3.86 -6.29 7.79
C ASN A 81 2.98 -7.31 8.55
N PRO A 82 2.50 -7.01 9.77
CA PRO A 82 1.65 -7.94 10.53
C PRO A 82 0.24 -8.11 9.92
N LEU A 83 -0.20 -7.19 9.05
CA LEU A 83 -1.49 -7.23 8.37
C LEU A 83 -1.33 -7.07 6.86
N PRO A 84 -0.80 -8.08 6.14
CA PRO A 84 -0.49 -7.98 4.71
C PRO A 84 -1.73 -7.72 3.84
N TRP A 85 -2.91 -8.19 4.24
CA TRP A 85 -4.15 -7.94 3.50
C TRP A 85 -4.53 -6.45 3.44
N THR A 86 -4.07 -5.62 4.39
CA THR A 86 -4.36 -4.18 4.41
C THR A 86 -3.78 -3.46 3.20
N GLU A 87 -2.66 -3.94 2.65
CA GLU A 87 -2.02 -3.33 1.49
C GLU A 87 -2.92 -3.35 0.25
N LYS A 88 -3.73 -4.40 0.07
CA LYS A 88 -4.69 -4.48 -1.03
C LYS A 88 -5.76 -3.38 -0.96
N TRP A 89 -6.17 -3.01 0.25
CA TRP A 89 -7.19 -1.97 0.47
C TRP A 89 -6.59 -0.55 0.47
N ILE A 90 -5.39 -0.39 1.00
CA ILE A 90 -4.69 0.91 1.08
C ILE A 90 -4.10 1.33 -0.26
N SER A 91 -3.64 0.38 -1.09
CA SER A 91 -3.04 0.68 -2.39
C SER A 91 -4.04 1.16 -3.44
N GLY A 92 -5.34 0.90 -3.25
CA GLY A 92 -6.48 1.64 -3.84
C GLY A 92 -6.51 1.90 -5.35
N SER A 93 -5.55 1.37 -6.12
CA SER A 93 -5.36 1.63 -7.55
C SER A 93 -5.72 0.42 -8.41
N GLU A 94 -6.43 -0.55 -7.84
CA GLU A 94 -7.38 -1.39 -8.57
C GLU A 94 -8.79 -0.78 -8.41
N VAL A 95 -8.96 0.49 -8.80
CA VAL A 95 -10.30 0.95 -9.19
C VAL A 95 -10.69 0.10 -10.38
N GLN A 96 -11.42 -0.99 -10.14
CA GLN A 96 -12.18 -1.62 -11.20
C GLN A 96 -13.20 -0.59 -11.64
N VAL A 97 -12.85 0.14 -12.69
CA VAL A 97 -13.79 0.94 -13.44
C VAL A 97 -14.92 0.01 -13.83
N ALA A 98 -16.17 0.41 -13.55
CA ALA A 98 -17.32 -0.39 -13.96
C ALA A 98 -17.21 -0.61 -15.48
N PRO A 99 -17.48 -1.83 -15.99
CA PRO A 99 -17.30 -2.17 -17.41
C PRO A 99 -18.18 -1.37 -18.39
N GLN A 100 -18.96 -0.40 -17.91
CA GLN A 100 -19.71 0.55 -18.74
C GLN A 100 -18.92 1.82 -19.09
N GLU A 101 -17.78 2.08 -18.44
CA GLU A 101 -16.94 3.27 -18.69
C GLU A 101 -15.64 2.98 -19.48
N VAL A 102 -15.40 1.71 -19.85
CA VAL A 102 -14.24 1.32 -20.67
C VAL A 102 -14.70 0.42 -21.81
N SER A 103 -14.43 0.83 -23.06
CA SER A 103 -14.58 -0.05 -24.21
C SER A 103 -13.53 -1.15 -24.12
N VAL A 104 -13.92 -2.33 -23.65
CA VAL A 104 -13.06 -3.51 -23.62
C VAL A 104 -12.80 -3.93 -25.08
N SER A 105 -11.65 -3.55 -25.63
CA SER A 105 -11.19 -4.04 -26.94
C SER A 105 -10.56 -5.43 -26.80
N SER A 106 -11.29 -6.38 -26.21
CA SER A 106 -10.93 -7.79 -26.25
C SER A 106 -11.81 -8.49 -27.29
N TYR A 107 -11.69 -8.09 -28.55
CA TYR A 107 -12.05 -9.02 -29.61
C TYR A 107 -10.92 -10.05 -29.67
N THR A 108 -11.24 -11.27 -29.26
CA THR A 108 -10.42 -12.46 -29.42
C THR A 108 -10.09 -12.63 -30.89
N ILE A 109 -8.94 -12.11 -31.34
CA ILE A 109 -8.35 -12.51 -32.61
C ILE A 109 -7.81 -13.92 -32.38
N GLY A 110 -8.60 -14.95 -32.70
CA GLY A 110 -8.14 -16.33 -32.64
C GLY A 110 -9.14 -17.37 -32.13
N ALA A 111 -10.32 -17.45 -32.74
CA ALA A 111 -11.18 -18.63 -32.62
C ALA A 111 -11.65 -19.11 -34.01
N VAL A 112 -10.69 -19.33 -34.90
CA VAL A 112 -10.80 -20.32 -35.98
C VAL A 112 -9.39 -20.90 -36.14
N GLU A 113 -9.12 -22.09 -35.60
CA GLU A 113 -8.03 -22.90 -36.16
C GLU A 113 -8.43 -23.22 -37.59
N MET A 114 -7.74 -22.64 -38.57
CA MET A 114 -7.88 -23.07 -39.96
C MET A 114 -7.11 -24.37 -40.14
N ASP A 115 -7.76 -25.50 -39.83
CA ASP A 115 -7.36 -26.83 -40.30
C ASP A 115 -7.76 -27.00 -41.78
N ALA A 116 -7.23 -26.15 -42.66
CA ALA A 116 -7.35 -26.31 -44.09
C ALA A 116 -5.95 -26.53 -44.68
N THR A 117 -5.65 -27.77 -45.05
CA THR A 117 -4.41 -28.11 -45.75
C THR A 117 -4.65 -28.14 -47.26
N GLN A 118 -3.63 -27.81 -48.07
CA GLN A 118 -3.75 -27.76 -49.54
C GLN A 118 -4.20 -29.10 -50.18
N ASP A 119 -4.14 -30.22 -49.45
CA ASP A 119 -4.64 -31.51 -49.91
C ASP A 119 -6.18 -31.60 -49.98
N ASP A 120 -6.92 -30.80 -49.21
CA ASP A 120 -8.40 -30.81 -49.22
C ASP A 120 -9.00 -30.22 -50.51
N PHE A 121 -8.20 -29.45 -51.27
CA PHE A 121 -8.62 -28.84 -52.53
C PHE A 121 -8.27 -29.65 -53.78
N LYS A 122 -7.65 -30.84 -53.64
CA LYS A 122 -7.27 -31.69 -54.80
C LYS A 122 -8.44 -32.40 -55.48
N ASN A 123 -9.63 -32.39 -54.88
CA ASN A 123 -10.83 -33.03 -55.43
C ASN A 123 -11.85 -32.06 -56.05
N PHE A 124 -11.51 -30.77 -56.18
CA PHE A 124 -12.30 -29.81 -56.95
C PHE A 124 -11.63 -29.58 -58.31
N GLU A 125 -12.09 -30.32 -59.33
CA GLU A 125 -11.87 -29.96 -60.73
C GLU A 125 -12.89 -28.89 -61.15
N LEU A 126 -12.45 -27.92 -61.95
CA LEU A 126 -13.26 -26.84 -62.52
C LEU A 126 -13.85 -27.26 -63.87
#